data_AF-A0AAU7P7G5-F1
#
_entry.id   AF-A0AAU7P7G5-F1
#
_cell.length_a   1.000
_cell.length_b   1.000
_cell.length_c   1.000
_cell.angle_alpha   90.00
_cell.angle_beta   90.00
_cell.angle_gamma   90.00
#
_symmetry.space_group_name_H-M   'P 1'
#
loop_
_entity.id
_entity.type
_entity.pdbx_description
1 polymer ?
#
loop_
_entity_poly.entity_id
_entity_poly.type
_entity_poly.pdbx_seq_one_letter_code
_entity_poly.pdbx_strand_id
1 'polypeptide(L)'
;MGSIDSTTSYGVTSGKISKSEAEQDALRRCASHGEDNCEIALSYENQCAVIAEPQIDGKPLSQGFVRFTGAATISKASGIALRNCKSENAATANIECKIVYRNCTEQFFQEF
;
A
#
# COMPACT_ATOMS: atom_id res chain seq x y z
N MET A 1 5.69 2.74 4.40
CA MET A 1 6.16 3.49 3.21
C MET A 1 7.11 4.56 3.69
N GLY A 2 8.04 4.98 2.85
CA GLY A 2 8.99 6.06 3.10
C GLY A 2 9.38 6.67 1.77
N SER A 3 10.36 7.57 1.76
CA SER A 3 10.83 8.20 0.54
C SER A 3 12.27 8.71 0.61
N ILE A 4 12.94 8.68 -0.54
CA ILE A 4 14.22 9.36 -0.80
C ILE A 4 14.06 10.18 -2.08
N ASP A 5 14.51 11.43 -2.09
CA ASP A 5 14.46 12.32 -3.27
C ASP A 5 13.07 12.36 -3.94
N SER A 6 12.01 12.36 -3.13
CA SER A 6 10.61 12.32 -3.57
C SER A 6 10.20 11.07 -4.38
N THR A 7 10.99 10.00 -4.29
CA THR A 7 10.64 8.66 -4.76
C THR A 7 10.05 7.88 -3.59
N THR A 8 8.80 7.45 -3.71
CA THR A 8 8.12 6.67 -2.67
C THR A 8 8.54 5.21 -2.72
N SER A 9 8.86 4.66 -1.55
CA SER A 9 9.22 3.25 -1.37
C SER A 9 8.20 2.52 -0.50
N TYR A 10 7.82 1.32 -0.94
CA TYR A 10 6.85 0.47 -0.25
C TYR A 10 7.53 -0.78 0.31
N GLY A 11 7.63 -0.85 1.64
CA GLY A 11 7.89 -2.10 2.35
C GLY A 11 6.58 -2.83 2.62
N VAL A 12 6.37 -3.97 1.97
CA VAL A 12 5.14 -4.76 2.12
C VAL A 12 5.47 -6.20 2.51
N THR A 13 4.64 -6.78 3.38
CA THR A 13 4.78 -8.15 3.88
C THR A 13 3.42 -8.72 4.22
N SER A 14 3.29 -10.05 4.18
CA SER A 14 2.07 -10.81 4.53
C SER A 14 2.45 -12.16 5.14
N GLY A 15 1.50 -12.83 5.80
CA GLY A 15 1.73 -14.18 6.36
C GLY A 15 2.47 -14.22 7.70
N LYS A 16 2.62 -13.08 8.38
CA LYS A 16 3.17 -13.03 9.74
C LYS A 16 2.11 -13.36 10.76
N ILE A 17 2.50 -14.04 11.85
CA ILE A 17 1.58 -14.51 12.89
C ILE A 17 1.09 -13.35 13.76
N SER A 18 1.93 -12.34 13.98
CA SER A 18 1.57 -11.18 14.80
C SER A 18 1.66 -9.88 14.02
N LYS A 19 0.80 -8.92 14.40
CA LYS A 19 0.83 -7.54 13.87
C LYS A 19 2.22 -6.90 14.06
N SER A 20 2.83 -7.07 15.23
CA SER A 20 4.13 -6.47 15.53
C SER A 20 5.24 -7.01 14.62
N GLU A 21 5.26 -8.32 14.37
CA GLU A 21 6.22 -8.92 13.43
C GLU A 21 5.99 -8.43 11.99
N ALA A 22 4.72 -8.33 11.56
CA ALA A 22 4.36 -7.79 10.26
C ALA A 22 4.84 -6.34 10.09
N GLU A 23 4.58 -5.50 11.09
CA GLU A 23 4.96 -4.08 11.05
C GLU A 23 6.49 -3.91 11.06
N GLN A 24 7.21 -4.65 11.91
CA GLN A 24 8.67 -4.59 11.95
C GLN A 24 9.31 -5.09 10.64
N ASP A 25 8.79 -6.15 10.03
CA ASP A 25 9.27 -6.64 8.74
C ASP A 25 8.96 -5.64 7.60
N ALA A 26 7.76 -5.05 7.58
CA ALA A 26 7.40 -4.01 6.62
C ALA A 26 8.30 -2.77 6.73
N LEU A 27 8.58 -2.30 7.94
CA LEU A 27 9.48 -1.16 8.19
C LEU A 27 10.91 -1.48 7.75
N ARG A 28 11.44 -2.68 8.07
CA ARG A 28 12.77 -3.09 7.61
C ARG A 28 12.87 -3.17 6.09
N ARG A 29 11.83 -3.66 5.40
CA ARG A 29 11.78 -3.69 3.93
C ARG A 29 11.70 -2.29 3.34
N CYS A 30 10.91 -1.42 3.95
CA CYS A 30 10.80 -0.03 3.54
C CYS A 30 12.16 0.66 3.62
N ALA A 31 12.90 0.49 4.72
CA ALA A 31 14.20 1.12 4.95
C ALA A 31 15.36 0.46 4.17
N SER A 32 15.09 -0.56 3.35
CA SER A 32 16.15 -1.38 2.73
C SER A 32 16.96 -0.63 1.66
N HIS A 33 16.46 0.51 1.17
CA HIS A 33 17.16 1.37 0.22
C HIS A 33 17.74 2.63 0.87
N GLY A 34 17.63 2.76 2.21
CA GLY A 34 18.17 3.87 2.99
C GLY A 34 17.13 4.86 3.51
N GLU A 35 15.84 4.60 3.29
CA GLU A 35 14.74 5.44 3.80
C GLU A 35 14.76 5.45 5.33
N ASP A 36 14.78 6.64 5.93
CA ASP A 36 14.78 6.84 7.38
C ASP A 36 13.40 7.28 7.93
N ASN A 37 12.48 7.67 7.05
CA ASN A 37 11.14 8.15 7.34
C ASN A 37 10.04 7.09 7.14
N CYS A 38 10.39 5.80 7.30
CA CYS A 38 9.46 4.71 7.07
C CYS A 38 8.36 4.64 8.14
N GLU A 39 7.10 4.62 7.69
CA GLU A 39 5.91 4.51 8.55
C GLU A 39 4.94 3.41 8.10
N ILE A 40 4.14 2.89 9.04
CA ILE A 40 3.09 1.92 8.75
C ILE A 40 1.85 2.63 8.20
N ALA A 41 1.52 2.31 6.96
CA ALA A 41 0.36 2.88 6.27
C ALA A 41 -0.93 2.08 6.47
N LEU A 42 -0.80 0.76 6.54
CA LEU A 42 -1.91 -0.16 6.70
C LEU A 42 -1.40 -1.49 7.27
N SER A 43 -2.03 -1.93 8.36
CA SER A 43 -1.95 -3.30 8.87
C SER A 43 -3.32 -3.94 8.68
N TYR A 44 -3.35 -5.22 8.26
CA TYR A 44 -4.60 -5.89 7.92
C TYR A 44 -4.61 -7.35 8.38
N GLU A 45 -5.79 -7.82 8.77
CA GLU A 45 -6.05 -9.20 9.22
C GLU A 45 -7.45 -9.59 8.73
N ASN A 46 -7.64 -10.85 8.31
CA ASN A 46 -8.92 -11.39 7.82
C ASN A 46 -9.55 -10.55 6.68
N GLN A 47 -8.71 -9.86 5.92
CA GLN A 47 -9.13 -8.99 4.82
C GLN A 47 -8.07 -8.92 3.71
N CYS A 48 -8.41 -8.21 2.64
CA CYS A 48 -7.51 -7.87 1.55
C CYS A 48 -7.01 -6.43 1.65
N ALA A 49 -5.79 -6.19 1.23
CA ALA A 49 -5.14 -4.89 1.16
C ALA A 49 -4.79 -4.53 -0.28
N VAL A 50 -4.95 -3.26 -0.62
CA VAL A 50 -4.66 -2.70 -1.95
C VAL A 50 -3.95 -1.36 -1.80
N ILE A 51 -2.98 -1.10 -2.68
CA ILE A 51 -2.33 0.20 -2.83
C ILE A 51 -2.70 0.79 -4.20
N ALA A 52 -3.32 1.97 -4.20
CA ALA A 52 -3.59 2.75 -5.40
C ALA A 52 -2.65 3.97 -5.45
N GLU A 53 -1.84 4.05 -6.50
CA GLU A 53 -0.83 5.09 -6.70
C GLU A 53 -1.26 6.04 -7.83
N PRO A 54 -1.20 7.37 -7.62
CA PRO A 54 -1.39 8.36 -8.68
C PRO A 54 -0.16 8.43 -9.58
N GLN A 55 -0.38 8.38 -10.89
CA GLN A 55 0.66 8.43 -11.91
C GLN A 55 0.34 9.47 -12.99
N ILE A 56 1.39 10.04 -13.59
CA ILE A 56 1.31 10.85 -14.82
C ILE A 56 2.23 10.20 -15.84
N ASP A 57 1.71 9.93 -17.04
CA ASP A 57 2.45 9.25 -18.12
C ASP A 57 3.13 7.94 -17.66
N GLY A 58 2.45 7.21 -16.76
CA GLY A 58 2.93 5.94 -16.19
C GLY A 58 4.03 6.06 -15.12
N LYS A 59 4.36 7.28 -14.67
CA LYS A 59 5.34 7.52 -13.61
C LYS A 59 4.64 7.93 -12.31
N PRO A 60 5.08 7.44 -11.13
CA PRO A 60 4.54 7.87 -9.84
C PRO A 60 4.59 9.38 -9.68
N LEU A 61 3.51 9.97 -9.17
CA LEU A 61 3.49 11.39 -8.81
C LEU A 61 4.12 11.58 -7.43
N SER A 62 5.30 12.21 -7.38
CA SER A 62 6.08 12.44 -6.15
C SER A 62 5.34 13.12 -5.00
N GLN A 63 4.38 14.00 -5.30
CA GLN A 63 3.56 14.71 -4.30
C GLN A 63 2.10 14.27 -4.33
N GLY A 64 1.84 13.10 -4.93
CA GLY A 64 0.50 12.55 -5.06
C GLY A 64 0.08 11.77 -3.81
N PHE A 65 -1.22 11.80 -3.52
CA PHE A 65 -1.81 11.04 -2.42
C PHE A 65 -2.01 9.58 -2.83
N VAL A 66 -1.16 8.69 -2.30
CA VAL A 66 -1.28 7.24 -2.44
C VAL A 66 -2.34 6.73 -1.45
N ARG A 67 -3.23 5.83 -1.92
CA ARG A 67 -4.24 5.21 -1.06
C ARG A 67 -3.89 3.78 -0.71
N PHE A 68 -3.84 3.51 0.59
CA PHE A 68 -3.78 2.18 1.17
C PHE A 68 -5.18 1.83 1.67
N THR A 69 -5.71 0.68 1.30
CA THR A 69 -7.09 0.33 1.63
C THR A 69 -7.26 -1.14 1.93
N GLY A 70 -7.84 -1.42 3.10
CA GLY A 70 -8.32 -2.74 3.49
C GLY A 70 -9.79 -2.93 3.15
N ALA A 71 -10.19 -4.11 2.66
CA ALA A 71 -11.59 -4.52 2.57
C ALA A 71 -11.73 -6.04 2.48
N ALA A 72 -12.96 -6.54 2.66
CA ALA A 72 -13.26 -7.98 2.59
C ALA A 72 -12.86 -8.68 1.28
N THR A 73 -12.75 -7.95 0.17
CA THR A 73 -12.31 -8.51 -1.12
C THR A 73 -11.41 -7.51 -1.85
N ILE A 74 -10.53 -8.02 -2.73
CA ILE A 74 -9.70 -7.19 -3.62
C ILE A 74 -10.55 -6.23 -4.44
N SER A 75 -11.69 -6.68 -4.98
CA SER A 75 -12.58 -5.85 -5.79
C SER A 75 -13.12 -4.66 -4.99
N LYS A 76 -13.60 -4.90 -3.77
CA LYS A 76 -14.11 -3.83 -2.90
C LYS A 76 -12.99 -2.87 -2.49
N ALA A 77 -11.83 -3.39 -2.09
CA ALA A 77 -10.68 -2.57 -1.71
C ALA A 77 -10.19 -1.71 -2.88
N SER A 78 -10.08 -2.30 -4.08
CA SER A 78 -9.64 -1.60 -5.29
C SER A 78 -10.62 -0.50 -5.69
N GLY A 79 -11.93 -0.77 -5.64
CA GLY A 79 -12.95 0.23 -5.94
C GLY A 79 -12.88 1.43 -5.00
N ILE A 80 -12.66 1.20 -3.70
CA ILE A 80 -12.50 2.28 -2.71
C ILE A 80 -11.18 3.03 -2.95
N ALA A 81 -10.07 2.31 -3.08
CA ALA A 81 -8.74 2.91 -3.25
C ALA A 81 -8.65 3.78 -4.51
N LEU A 82 -9.15 3.29 -5.65
CA LEU A 82 -9.16 4.03 -6.92
C LEU A 82 -10.04 5.27 -6.86
N ARG A 83 -11.23 5.19 -6.24
CA ARG A 83 -12.11 6.36 -6.09
C ARG A 83 -11.44 7.44 -5.24
N ASN A 84 -10.90 7.06 -4.09
CA ASN A 84 -10.27 8.01 -3.17
C ASN A 84 -8.99 8.60 -3.77
N CYS A 85 -8.16 7.78 -4.43
CA CYS A 85 -6.96 8.25 -5.12
C CYS A 85 -7.33 9.31 -6.18
N LYS A 86 -8.35 9.07 -7.01
CA LYS A 86 -8.80 10.04 -8.01
C LYS A 86 -9.30 11.33 -7.37
N SER A 87 -10.08 11.21 -6.31
CA SER A 87 -10.65 12.37 -5.60
C SER A 87 -9.58 13.24 -4.93
N GLU A 88 -8.61 12.62 -4.27
CA GLU A 88 -7.57 13.34 -3.51
C GLU A 88 -6.51 13.97 -4.43
N ASN A 89 -6.35 13.43 -5.64
CA ASN A 89 -5.42 13.97 -6.64
C ASN A 89 -6.10 14.79 -7.75
N ALA A 90 -7.39 15.12 -7.59
CA ALA A 90 -8.19 15.78 -8.65
C ALA A 90 -7.68 17.16 -9.08
N ALA A 91 -6.87 17.82 -8.24
CA ALA A 91 -6.22 19.10 -8.58
C ALA A 91 -5.11 18.95 -9.63
N THR A 92 -4.63 17.73 -9.89
CA THR A 92 -3.58 17.45 -10.86
C THR A 92 -4.18 16.94 -12.17
N ALA A 93 -3.94 17.67 -13.26
CA ALA A 93 -4.43 17.26 -14.58
C ALA A 93 -3.75 15.98 -15.08
N ASN A 94 -4.45 15.20 -15.90
CA ASN A 94 -3.97 13.95 -16.52
C ASN A 94 -3.51 12.87 -15.53
N ILE A 95 -4.02 12.91 -14.30
CA ILE A 95 -3.70 11.91 -13.29
C ILE A 95 -4.40 10.56 -13.58
N GLU A 96 -3.62 9.48 -13.56
CA GLU A 96 -4.12 8.11 -13.58
C GLU A 96 -3.84 7.42 -12.25
N CYS A 97 -4.87 7.00 -11.54
CA CYS A 97 -4.71 6.15 -10.36
C CYS A 97 -4.66 4.67 -10.77
N LYS A 98 -3.57 3.97 -10.41
CA LYS A 98 -3.36 2.55 -10.71
C LYS A 98 -3.18 1.72 -9.45
N ILE A 99 -3.68 0.48 -9.48
CA ILE A 99 -3.40 -0.48 -8.41
C ILE A 99 -2.00 -1.06 -8.62
N VAL A 100 -1.08 -0.74 -7.73
CA VAL A 100 0.32 -1.19 -7.78
C VAL A 100 0.59 -2.38 -6.85
N TYR A 101 -0.29 -2.63 -5.88
CA TYR A 101 -0.22 -3.79 -5.00
C TYR A 101 -1.62 -4.28 -4.62
N ARG A 102 -1.77 -5.60 -4.50
CA ARG A 102 -2.96 -6.24 -3.92
C ARG A 102 -2.58 -7.58 -3.29
N ASN A 103 -3.15 -7.88 -2.13
CA ASN A 103 -2.96 -9.15 -1.44
C ASN A 103 -4.13 -9.40 -0.48
N CYS A 104 -4.37 -10.66 -0.10
CA CYS A 104 -5.33 -11.03 0.93
C CYS A 104 -4.66 -11.86 2.01
N THR A 105 -5.18 -11.76 3.22
CA THR A 105 -4.77 -12.66 4.31
C THR A 105 -5.05 -14.09 3.87
N GLU A 106 -4.02 -14.93 3.85
CA GLU A 106 -4.16 -16.36 3.61
C GLU A 106 -4.64 -17.06 4.88
N GLN A 107 -5.45 -18.10 4.70
CA GLN A 107 -5.92 -18.90 5.82
C GLN A 107 -4.76 -19.73 6.36
N PHE A 108 -4.56 -19.69 7.68
CA PHE A 108 -3.65 -20.61 8.35
C PHE A 108 -4.44 -21.86 8.73
N PHE A 109 -3.98 -23.03 8.28
CA PHE A 109 -4.51 -24.32 8.73
C PHE A 109 -3.60 -24.86 9.82
N GLN A 110 -4.17 -25.18 10.99
CA GLN A 110 -3.48 -25.99 12.00
C GLN A 110 -3.86 -27.45 11.76
N GLU A 111 -2.86 -28.31 11.61
CA GLU A 111 -3.07 -29.75 11.74
C GLU A 111 -3.33 -30.06 13.22
N PHE A 112 -4.41 -30.78 13.50
CA PHE A 112 -4.81 -31.26 14.82
C PHE A 112 -4.73 -32.78 14.87
#